data_AF-A0A0G0MH46-F1
#
_entry.id   AF-A0A0G0MH46-F1
#
_cell.length_a   1.000
_cell.length_b   1.000
_cell.length_c   1.000
_cell.angle_alpha   90.00
_cell.angle_beta   90.00
_cell.angle_gamma   90.00
#
_symmetry.space_group_name_H-M   'P 1'
#
loop_
_entity.id
_entity.type
_entity.pdbx_description
1 polymer ?
#
loop_
_entity_poly.entity_id
_entity_poly.type
_entity_poly.pdbx_seq_one_letter_code
_entity_poly.pdbx_strand_id
1 'polypeptide(L)'
;MWFDDLFIVLQWWSILFLVGACAFPLTKRLFPTWFDRGYFFAKAVGFAVVSYIIYILGTLHIAPFTQQTVFFVMGIVFFVGIAPVFFHSSKQAIIQNKKRLLYWANVIGMEELCFFFLLLLWSWVKAHEPSIRGLEKFMDYGFMQSILNTQYFPAMDMWWAGGYINYYYFGHLVHARHTVCSYSDHEFFYRRPDYSFKKGRFMVYCHSKRCAYVISCHSCW
;
A
#
# COMPACT_ATOMS: atom_id res chain seq x y z
N MET A 1 -21.11 -2.62 7.31
CA MET A 1 -19.90 -1.82 7.54
C MET A 1 -20.33 -0.58 8.31
N TRP A 2 -20.20 -0.54 9.63
CA TRP A 2 -20.95 0.50 10.36
C TRP A 2 -20.19 1.82 10.51
N PHE A 3 -18.98 1.89 11.07
CA PHE A 3 -18.17 3.13 10.96
C PHE A 3 -16.67 2.82 10.93
N ASP A 4 -16.23 1.84 11.71
CA ASP A 4 -14.81 1.42 11.76
C ASP A 4 -14.31 0.92 10.40
N ASP A 5 -15.09 0.08 9.71
CA ASP A 5 -14.72 -0.42 8.37
C ASP A 5 -14.61 0.71 7.34
N LEU A 6 -15.48 1.72 7.43
CA LEU A 6 -15.45 2.86 6.54
C LEU A 6 -14.21 3.72 6.81
N PHE A 7 -13.85 3.89 8.08
CA PHE A 7 -12.62 4.58 8.48
C PHE A 7 -11.38 3.88 7.92
N ILE A 8 -11.32 2.54 7.99
CA ILE A 8 -10.24 1.75 7.40
C ILE A 8 -10.16 1.95 5.88
N VAL A 9 -11.30 1.91 5.17
CA VAL A 9 -11.32 2.15 3.72
C VAL A 9 -10.89 3.57 3.38
N LEU A 10 -11.31 4.57 4.15
CA LEU A 10 -10.89 5.97 3.98
C LEU A 10 -9.39 6.16 4.24
N GLN A 11 -8.83 5.48 5.23
CA GLN A 11 -7.39 5.48 5.51
C GLN A 11 -6.61 4.88 4.34
N TRP A 12 -7.04 3.72 3.82
CA TRP A 12 -6.48 3.10 2.62
C TRP A 12 -6.56 4.03 1.41
N TRP A 13 -7.74 4.57 1.13
CA TRP A 13 -7.96 5.52 0.03
C TRP A 13 -7.05 6.75 0.16
N SER A 14 -6.89 7.31 1.36
CA SER A 14 -6.04 8.48 1.61
C SER A 14 -4.57 8.21 1.27
N ILE A 15 -4.07 7.00 1.56
CA ILE A 15 -2.69 6.62 1.23
C ILE A 15 -2.55 6.34 -0.25
N LEU A 16 -3.54 5.69 -0.87
CA LEU A 16 -3.59 5.50 -2.33
C LEU A 16 -3.57 6.85 -3.04
N PHE A 17 -4.35 7.80 -2.55
CA PHE A 17 -4.38 9.18 -3.01
C PHE A 17 -3.02 9.85 -2.82
N LEU A 18 -2.40 9.73 -1.64
CA LEU A 18 -1.09 10.31 -1.36
C LEU A 18 0.01 9.77 -2.29
N VAL A 19 0.09 8.44 -2.46
CA VAL A 19 1.05 7.79 -3.37
C VAL A 19 0.84 8.28 -4.81
N GLY A 20 -0.42 8.35 -5.26
CA GLY A 20 -0.76 8.88 -6.57
C GLY A 20 -0.38 10.36 -6.72
N ALA A 21 -0.67 11.18 -5.71
CA ALA A 21 -0.36 12.62 -5.71
C ALA A 21 1.16 12.88 -5.76
N CYS A 22 1.96 12.11 -5.03
CA CYS A 22 3.41 12.19 -5.07
C CYS A 22 3.97 11.81 -6.45
N ALA A 23 3.36 10.82 -7.12
CA ALA A 23 3.79 10.38 -8.45
C ALA A 23 3.19 11.19 -9.61
N PHE A 24 2.14 11.98 -9.38
CA PHE A 24 1.45 12.72 -10.44
C PHE A 24 2.35 13.68 -11.24
N PRO A 25 3.28 14.45 -10.64
CA PRO A 25 4.19 15.28 -11.41
C PRO A 25 5.08 14.47 -12.35
N LEU A 26 5.44 13.24 -11.96
CA LEU A 26 6.18 12.31 -12.79
C LEU A 26 5.29 11.76 -13.93
N THR A 27 4.08 11.29 -13.63
CA THR A 27 3.18 10.73 -14.67
C THR A 27 2.70 11.77 -15.67
N LYS A 28 2.52 13.02 -15.25
CA LYS A 28 2.25 14.16 -16.15
C LYS A 28 3.32 14.36 -17.21
N ARG A 29 4.55 13.91 -16.96
CA ARG A 29 5.66 13.96 -17.92
C ARG A 29 5.77 12.72 -18.77
N LEU A 30 5.41 11.55 -18.22
CA LEU A 30 5.36 10.30 -18.96
C LEU A 30 4.18 10.26 -19.94
N PHE A 31 3.06 10.87 -19.58
CA PHE A 31 1.80 10.87 -20.35
C PHE A 31 1.29 12.30 -20.63
N PRO A 32 2.09 13.18 -21.28
CA PRO A 32 1.75 14.59 -21.44
C PRO A 32 0.57 14.84 -22.40
N THR A 33 0.30 13.89 -23.31
CA THR A 33 -0.72 13.97 -24.36
C THR A 33 -2.10 13.47 -23.91
N TRP A 34 -2.20 12.83 -22.75
CA TRP A 34 -3.43 12.21 -22.28
C TRP A 34 -4.42 13.26 -21.77
N PHE A 35 -5.72 12.92 -21.83
CA PHE A 35 -6.83 13.82 -21.49
C PHE A 35 -6.88 14.19 -20.00
N ASP A 36 -6.21 13.42 -19.14
CA ASP A 36 -6.08 13.55 -17.68
C ASP A 36 -4.65 13.91 -17.23
N ARG A 37 -3.71 14.09 -18.18
CA ARG A 37 -2.25 14.20 -17.94
C ARG A 37 -1.68 12.98 -17.20
N GLY A 38 -2.24 11.79 -17.40
CA GLY A 38 -1.77 10.57 -16.76
C GLY A 38 -2.02 10.52 -15.26
N TYR A 39 -3.07 11.19 -14.78
CA TYR A 39 -3.51 11.08 -13.38
C TYR A 39 -4.03 9.67 -13.09
N PHE A 40 -4.75 9.05 -14.03
CA PHE A 40 -5.27 7.69 -13.93
C PHE A 40 -4.18 6.67 -13.58
N PHE A 41 -3.00 6.76 -14.22
CA PHE A 41 -1.85 5.90 -13.94
C PHE A 41 -0.97 6.36 -12.77
N ALA A 42 -1.24 7.52 -12.17
CA ALA A 42 -0.40 8.07 -11.11
C ALA A 42 -0.28 7.13 -9.90
N LYS A 43 -1.38 6.50 -9.48
CA LYS A 43 -1.37 5.50 -8.40
C LYS A 43 -0.51 4.30 -8.76
N ALA A 44 -0.69 3.72 -9.94
CA ALA A 44 0.06 2.54 -10.39
C ALA A 44 1.57 2.81 -10.53
N VAL A 45 1.94 3.93 -11.16
CA VAL A 45 3.34 4.36 -11.29
C VAL A 45 3.94 4.66 -9.93
N GLY A 46 3.22 5.36 -9.05
CA GLY A 46 3.66 5.62 -7.68
C GLY A 46 3.86 4.32 -6.88
N PHE A 47 3.02 3.31 -7.09
CA PHE A 47 3.23 2.01 -6.49
C PHE A 47 4.51 1.33 -6.98
N ALA A 48 4.67 1.23 -8.30
CA ALA A 48 5.83 0.59 -8.90
C ALA A 48 7.14 1.29 -8.51
N VAL A 49 7.23 2.60 -8.74
CA VAL A 49 8.47 3.37 -8.57
C VAL A 49 8.90 3.43 -7.11
N VAL A 50 7.99 3.78 -6.19
CA VAL A 50 8.34 3.92 -4.77
C VAL A 50 8.75 2.57 -4.16
N SER A 51 7.99 1.50 -4.45
CA SER A 51 8.34 0.16 -3.95
C SER A 51 9.63 -0.37 -4.55
N TYR A 52 9.90 -0.07 -5.83
CA TYR A 52 11.15 -0.47 -6.47
C TYR A 52 12.36 0.25 -5.86
N ILE A 53 12.28 1.56 -5.62
CA ILE A 53 13.36 2.30 -4.95
C ILE A 53 13.59 1.73 -3.54
N ILE A 54 12.54 1.49 -2.77
CA ILE A 54 12.64 0.87 -1.44
C ILE A 54 13.29 -0.51 -1.51
N TYR A 55 12.92 -1.34 -2.48
CA TYR A 55 13.50 -2.66 -2.68
C TYR A 55 15.01 -2.57 -2.91
N ILE A 56 15.45 -1.67 -3.79
CA ILE A 56 16.87 -1.46 -4.11
C ILE A 56 17.63 -0.91 -2.89
N LEU A 57 17.09 0.10 -2.21
CA LEU A 57 17.70 0.67 -1.01
C LEU A 57 17.86 -0.38 0.11
N GLY A 58 16.85 -1.22 0.32
CA GLY A 58 16.88 -2.27 1.33
C GLY A 58 17.77 -3.45 0.95
N THR A 59 17.88 -3.79 -0.34
CA THR A 59 18.78 -4.87 -0.82
C THR A 59 20.25 -4.43 -0.73
N LEU A 60 20.53 -3.18 -1.08
CA LEU A 60 21.88 -2.60 -0.99
C LEU A 60 22.25 -2.17 0.43
N HIS A 61 21.37 -2.34 1.42
CA HIS A 61 21.58 -1.92 2.80
C HIS A 61 21.88 -0.42 2.97
N ILE A 62 21.33 0.43 2.07
CA ILE A 62 21.52 1.89 2.10
C ILE A 62 20.55 2.55 3.09
N ALA A 63 19.28 2.12 3.09
CA ALA A 63 18.26 2.62 4.00
C ALA A 63 17.33 1.49 4.44
N PRO A 64 16.92 1.45 5.72
CA PRO A 64 16.04 0.41 6.23
C PRO A 64 14.60 0.61 5.74
N PHE A 65 13.86 -0.49 5.59
CA PHE A 65 12.44 -0.50 5.30
C PHE A 65 11.64 -0.04 6.53
N THR A 66 11.50 1.28 6.66
CA THR A 66 10.72 1.95 7.71
C THR A 66 9.74 2.94 7.09
N GLN A 67 8.75 3.35 7.89
CA GLN A 67 7.77 4.34 7.46
C GLN A 67 8.42 5.66 7.02
N GLN A 68 9.47 6.11 7.72
CA GLN A 68 10.19 7.34 7.40
C GLN A 68 10.90 7.23 6.05
N THR A 69 11.56 6.12 5.77
CA THR A 69 12.20 5.85 4.48
C THR A 69 11.17 5.88 3.35
N VAL A 70 9.98 5.30 3.55
CA VAL A 70 8.92 5.32 2.55
C VAL A 70 8.45 6.75 2.24
N PHE A 71 8.17 7.55 3.25
CA PHE A 71 7.79 8.96 3.07
C PHE A 71 8.89 9.79 2.42
N PHE A 72 10.14 9.56 2.80
CA PHE A 72 11.30 10.21 2.20
C PHE A 72 11.42 9.91 0.70
N VAL A 73 11.30 8.63 0.31
CA VAL A 73 11.32 8.21 -1.09
C VAL A 73 10.14 8.81 -1.87
N MET A 74 8.94 8.85 -1.29
CA MET A 74 7.79 9.52 -1.92
C MET A 74 8.06 11.02 -2.16
N GLY A 75 8.69 11.69 -1.20
CA GLY A 75 9.16 13.06 -1.33
C GLY A 75 10.14 13.22 -2.50
N ILE A 76 11.16 12.37 -2.59
CA ILE A 76 12.13 12.38 -3.70
C ILE A 76 11.42 12.22 -5.04
N VAL A 77 10.52 11.24 -5.18
CA VAL A 77 9.78 11.01 -6.43
C VAL A 77 8.98 12.26 -6.84
N PHE A 78 8.33 12.91 -5.87
CA PHE A 78 7.62 14.16 -6.10
C PHE A 78 8.57 15.30 -6.55
N PHE A 79 9.68 15.50 -5.84
CA PHE A 79 10.67 16.54 -6.15
C PHE A 79 11.32 16.35 -7.53
N VAL A 80 11.67 15.10 -7.88
CA VAL A 80 12.20 14.75 -9.20
C VAL A 80 11.16 15.02 -10.31
N GLY A 81 9.89 14.74 -10.03
CA GLY A 81 8.79 15.01 -10.95
C GLY A 81 8.62 16.50 -11.24
N ILE A 82 8.69 17.36 -10.21
CA ILE A 82 8.51 18.82 -10.35
C ILE A 82 9.77 19.57 -10.81
N ALA A 83 10.98 19.06 -10.56
CA ALA A 83 12.23 19.81 -10.74
C ALA A 83 12.36 20.53 -12.10
N PRO A 84 12.06 19.91 -13.25
CA PRO A 84 12.19 20.59 -14.54
C PRO A 84 11.20 21.72 -14.80
N VAL A 85 10.10 21.77 -14.05
CA VAL A 85 9.18 22.93 -14.10
C VAL A 85 9.87 24.18 -13.56
N PHE A 86 10.74 24.04 -12.54
CA PHE A 86 11.48 25.16 -11.97
C PHE A 86 12.66 25.60 -12.87
N PHE A 87 13.35 24.66 -13.52
CA PHE A 87 14.50 24.96 -14.38
C PHE A 87 14.13 25.46 -15.79
N HIS A 88 12.94 25.11 -16.28
CA HIS A 88 12.50 25.44 -17.65
C HIS A 88 11.34 26.45 -17.70
N SER A 89 11.09 27.19 -16.62
CA SER A 89 9.99 28.17 -16.56
C SER A 89 10.28 29.40 -17.42
N SER A 90 9.98 29.28 -18.72
CA SER A 90 9.54 30.42 -19.53
C SER A 90 8.27 30.99 -18.88
N LYS A 91 8.31 32.28 -18.55
CA LYS A 91 7.28 33.05 -17.81
C LYS A 91 5.90 33.10 -18.49
N GLN A 92 5.65 32.38 -19.59
CA GLN A 92 4.49 32.61 -20.47
C GLN A 92 3.28 31.68 -20.27
N ALA A 93 3.27 30.74 -19.32
CA ALA A 93 2.14 29.81 -19.15
C ALA A 93 1.20 30.10 -17.95
N ILE A 94 1.55 31.03 -17.06
CA ILE A 94 0.83 31.25 -15.79
C ILE A 94 -0.56 31.89 -15.99
N ILE A 95 -0.82 32.51 -17.15
CA ILE A 95 -2.08 33.22 -17.45
C ILE A 95 -3.11 32.32 -18.19
N GLN A 96 -2.82 31.03 -18.39
CA GLN A 96 -3.77 30.12 -19.04
C GLN A 96 -4.90 29.65 -18.11
N ASN A 97 -5.98 30.44 -18.16
CA ASN A 97 -7.39 30.07 -18.09
C ASN A 97 -7.83 29.24 -16.87
N LYS A 98 -8.45 29.91 -15.89
CA LYS A 98 -9.22 29.27 -14.80
C LYS A 98 -10.14 28.15 -15.31
N LYS A 99 -10.72 28.30 -16.52
CA LYS A 99 -11.54 27.27 -17.18
C LYS A 99 -10.80 25.95 -17.42
N ARG A 100 -9.52 26.02 -17.81
CA ARG A 100 -8.68 24.85 -18.03
C ARG A 100 -8.39 24.17 -16.70
N LEU A 101 -8.01 24.93 -15.67
CA LEU A 101 -7.79 24.38 -14.32
C LEU A 101 -9.05 23.69 -13.77
N LEU A 102 -10.22 24.33 -13.93
CA LEU A 102 -11.50 23.77 -13.50
C LEU A 102 -11.83 22.47 -14.24
N TYR A 103 -11.56 22.40 -15.55
CA TYR A 103 -11.71 21.17 -16.34
C TYR A 103 -10.86 20.03 -15.78
N TRP A 104 -9.56 20.25 -15.55
CA TRP A 104 -8.68 19.22 -14.99
C TRP A 104 -9.10 18.80 -13.58
N ALA A 105 -9.50 19.76 -12.74
CA ALA A 105 -10.00 19.47 -11.39
C ALA A 105 -11.28 18.62 -11.43
N ASN A 106 -12.18 18.89 -12.37
CA ASN A 106 -13.39 18.09 -12.55
C ASN A 106 -13.08 16.67 -13.06
N VAL A 107 -12.15 16.52 -14.02
CA VAL A 107 -11.73 15.21 -14.53
C VAL A 107 -11.09 14.38 -13.40
N ILE A 108 -10.11 14.95 -12.70
CA ILE A 108 -9.45 14.30 -11.56
C ILE A 108 -10.46 13.96 -10.46
N GLY A 109 -11.36 14.88 -10.12
CA GLY A 109 -12.41 14.66 -9.12
C GLY A 109 -13.34 13.51 -9.50
N MET A 110 -13.73 13.41 -10.77
CA MET A 110 -14.55 12.31 -11.27
C MET A 110 -13.81 10.97 -11.23
N GLU A 111 -12.52 10.94 -11.60
CA GLU A 111 -11.68 9.76 -11.50
C GLU A 111 -11.52 9.28 -10.04
N GLU A 112 -11.30 10.20 -9.10
CA GLU A 112 -11.20 9.85 -7.67
C GLU A 112 -12.52 9.36 -7.09
N LEU A 113 -13.65 9.98 -7.46
CA LEU A 113 -14.96 9.52 -7.03
C LEU A 113 -15.27 8.11 -7.58
N CYS A 114 -14.95 7.87 -8.86
CA CYS A 114 -15.10 6.56 -9.47
C CYS A 114 -14.20 5.52 -8.79
N PHE A 115 -12.93 5.85 -8.57
CA PHE A 115 -11.97 4.98 -7.89
C PHE A 115 -12.42 4.66 -6.46
N PHE A 116 -12.87 5.67 -5.70
CA PHE A 116 -13.36 5.49 -4.34
C PHE A 116 -14.61 4.59 -4.30
N PHE A 117 -15.55 4.79 -5.22
CA PHE A 117 -16.73 3.93 -5.33
C PHE A 117 -16.37 2.48 -5.67
N LEU A 118 -15.45 2.27 -6.63
CA LEU A 118 -14.96 0.93 -6.97
C LEU A 118 -14.21 0.28 -5.80
N LEU A 119 -13.44 1.06 -5.04
CA LEU A 119 -12.77 0.58 -3.83
C LEU A 119 -13.78 0.18 -2.75
N LEU A 120 -14.85 0.96 -2.54
CA LEU A 120 -15.94 0.60 -1.63
C LEU A 120 -16.64 -0.69 -2.08
N LEU A 121 -16.97 -0.80 -3.37
CA LEU A 121 -17.59 -2.00 -3.93
C LEU A 121 -16.69 -3.22 -3.72
N TRP A 122 -15.40 -3.11 -4.06
CA TRP A 122 -14.46 -4.21 -3.88
C TRP A 122 -14.25 -4.59 -2.41
N SER A 123 -14.20 -3.61 -1.52
CA SER A 123 -14.11 -3.83 -0.07
C SER A 123 -15.36 -4.54 0.45
N TRP A 124 -16.55 -4.16 -0.03
CA TRP A 124 -17.81 -4.82 0.30
C TRP A 124 -17.83 -6.28 -0.20
N VAL A 125 -17.37 -6.54 -1.43
CA VAL A 125 -17.24 -7.92 -1.96
C VAL A 125 -16.30 -8.74 -1.07
N LYS A 126 -15.11 -8.21 -0.74
CA LYS A 126 -14.14 -8.91 0.10
C LYS A 126 -14.59 -9.11 1.54
N ALA A 127 -15.44 -8.25 2.07
CA ALA A 127 -16.01 -8.40 3.41
C ALA A 127 -16.89 -9.65 3.57
N HIS A 128 -17.40 -10.23 2.47
CA HIS A 128 -18.22 -11.46 2.53
C HIS A 128 -17.38 -12.74 2.71
N GLU A 129 -16.09 -12.70 2.38
CA GLU A 129 -15.17 -13.82 2.60
C GLU A 129 -13.84 -13.30 3.19
N PRO A 130 -13.86 -12.86 4.46
CA PRO A 130 -12.69 -12.29 5.12
C PRO A 130 -11.68 -13.36 5.56
N SER A 131 -11.97 -14.65 5.34
CA SER A 131 -11.09 -15.71 5.82
C SER A 131 -9.78 -15.76 5.03
N ILE A 132 -8.70 -15.97 5.77
CA ILE A 132 -7.37 -16.28 5.24
C ILE A 132 -7.24 -17.75 4.81
N ARG A 133 -8.32 -18.53 4.92
CA ARG A 133 -8.31 -19.96 4.60
C ARG A 133 -8.27 -20.10 3.08
N GLY A 134 -7.11 -20.49 2.59
CA GLY A 134 -6.80 -20.68 1.18
C GLY A 134 -5.32 -20.98 1.04
N LEU A 135 -4.96 -21.86 0.12
CA LEU A 135 -3.57 -22.31 -0.06
C LEU A 135 -2.64 -21.13 -0.36
N GLU A 136 -3.04 -20.24 -1.28
CA GLU A 136 -2.25 -19.07 -1.67
C GLU A 136 -2.33 -17.94 -0.63
N LYS A 137 -3.52 -17.66 -0.08
CA LYS A 137 -3.72 -16.57 0.90
C LYS A 137 -2.86 -16.70 2.15
N PHE A 138 -2.67 -17.93 2.64
CA PHE A 138 -1.81 -18.17 3.79
C PHE A 138 -0.35 -17.83 3.46
N MET A 139 0.11 -18.20 2.27
CA MET A 139 1.45 -17.87 1.81
C MET A 139 1.63 -16.36 1.66
N ASP A 140 0.68 -15.70 1.00
CA ASP A 140 0.75 -14.25 0.78
C ASP A 140 0.83 -13.49 2.09
N TYR A 141 0.02 -13.88 3.07
CA TYR A 141 0.05 -13.30 4.41
C TYR A 141 1.39 -13.52 5.12
N GLY A 142 1.95 -14.74 5.04
CA GLY A 142 3.24 -15.04 5.65
C GLY A 142 4.40 -14.27 5.00
N PHE A 143 4.44 -14.14 3.68
CA PHE A 143 5.43 -13.31 2.99
C PHE A 143 5.30 -11.83 3.35
N MET A 144 4.06 -11.30 3.39
CA MET A 144 3.84 -9.93 3.86
C MET A 144 4.34 -9.75 5.29
N GLN A 145 4.10 -10.72 6.18
CA GLN A 145 4.54 -10.65 7.57
C GLN A 145 6.07 -10.71 7.69
N SER A 146 6.75 -11.56 6.91
CA SER A 146 8.20 -11.59 6.83
C SER A 146 8.77 -10.25 6.36
N ILE A 147 8.14 -9.60 5.37
CA ILE A 147 8.55 -8.29 4.85
C ILE A 147 8.31 -7.19 5.88
N LEU A 148 7.18 -7.20 6.60
CA LEU A 148 6.88 -6.20 7.64
C LEU A 148 7.82 -6.29 8.85
N ASN A 149 8.37 -7.47 9.10
CA ASN A 149 9.31 -7.72 10.21
C ASN A 149 10.78 -7.59 9.80
N THR A 150 11.09 -7.31 8.54
CA THR A 150 12.47 -7.09 8.08
C THR A 150 12.76 -5.61 7.89
N GLN A 151 14.01 -5.21 8.18
CA GLN A 151 14.49 -3.87 7.84
C GLN A 151 15.27 -3.85 6.52
N TYR A 152 15.85 -4.98 6.11
CA TYR A 152 16.63 -5.09 4.89
C TYR A 152 16.19 -6.32 4.09
N PHE A 153 16.48 -6.32 2.79
CA PHE A 153 16.06 -7.39 1.88
C PHE A 153 17.25 -8.26 1.48
N PRO A 154 17.04 -9.57 1.24
CA PRO A 154 15.75 -10.29 1.19
C PRO A 154 15.14 -10.60 2.57
N ALA A 155 13.81 -10.73 2.63
CA ALA A 155 13.10 -11.08 3.86
C ALA A 155 13.26 -12.58 4.20
N MET A 156 13.11 -12.93 5.48
CA MET A 156 13.19 -14.33 5.94
C MET A 156 12.04 -15.17 5.38
N ASP A 157 12.31 -16.41 4.98
CA ASP A 157 11.27 -17.32 4.52
C ASP A 157 10.52 -17.93 5.72
N MET A 158 9.19 -17.99 5.66
CA MET A 158 8.37 -18.66 6.66
C MET A 158 8.44 -20.19 6.57
N TRP A 159 8.80 -20.74 5.41
CA TRP A 159 8.89 -22.18 5.15
C TRP A 159 10.31 -22.71 5.31
N TRP A 160 11.31 -21.83 5.30
CA TRP A 160 12.72 -22.20 5.41
C TRP A 160 13.38 -21.45 6.56
N ALA A 161 13.41 -22.11 7.73
CA ALA A 161 14.02 -21.57 8.93
C ALA A 161 15.49 -21.20 8.71
N GLY A 162 15.84 -19.94 8.96
CA GLY A 162 17.19 -19.40 8.75
C GLY A 162 17.48 -19.03 7.29
N GLY A 163 16.57 -19.31 6.35
CA GLY A 163 16.69 -18.94 4.95
C GLY A 163 15.91 -17.68 4.58
N TYR A 164 16.09 -17.26 3.34
CA TYR A 164 15.43 -16.09 2.75
C TYR A 164 14.40 -16.53 1.70
N ILE A 165 13.40 -15.68 1.47
CA ILE A 165 12.38 -15.92 0.45
C ILE A 165 13.06 -16.06 -0.93
N ASN A 166 13.02 -17.26 -1.50
CA ASN A 166 13.53 -17.55 -2.84
C ASN A 166 12.39 -17.65 -3.86
N TYR A 167 11.54 -16.63 -3.87
CA TYR A 167 10.39 -16.51 -4.75
C TYR A 167 10.18 -15.04 -5.15
N TYR A 168 9.46 -14.79 -6.24
CA TYR A 168 9.09 -13.42 -6.60
C TYR A 168 8.08 -12.85 -5.59
N TYR A 169 8.51 -11.90 -4.76
CA TYR A 169 7.68 -11.29 -3.70
C TYR A 169 7.46 -9.78 -3.88
N PHE A 170 7.78 -9.20 -5.05
CA PHE A 170 7.64 -7.75 -5.24
C PHE A 170 6.18 -7.28 -5.08
N GLY A 171 5.20 -8.10 -5.48
CA GLY A 171 3.78 -7.84 -5.23
C GLY A 171 3.47 -7.75 -3.73
N HIS A 172 4.01 -8.67 -2.92
CA HIS A 172 3.88 -8.64 -1.46
C HIS A 172 4.57 -7.43 -0.85
N LEU A 173 5.72 -7.01 -1.39
CA LEU A 173 6.41 -5.80 -0.96
C LEU A 173 5.60 -4.53 -1.24
N VAL A 174 4.95 -4.44 -2.40
CA VAL A 174 4.06 -3.32 -2.75
C VAL A 174 2.94 -3.18 -1.72
N HIS A 175 2.31 -4.31 -1.34
CA HIS A 175 1.26 -4.33 -0.33
C HIS A 175 1.81 -4.04 1.08
N ALA A 176 2.92 -4.66 1.48
CA ALA A 176 3.53 -4.43 2.79
C ALA A 176 3.94 -2.96 2.96
N ARG A 177 4.50 -2.33 1.93
CA ARG A 177 4.79 -0.89 1.95
C ARG A 177 3.52 -0.06 2.14
N HIS A 178 2.43 -0.41 1.48
CA HIS A 178 1.15 0.27 1.69
C HIS A 178 0.67 0.14 3.14
N THR A 179 0.81 -1.05 3.72
CA THR A 179 0.49 -1.31 5.13
C THR A 179 1.34 -0.47 6.08
N VAL A 180 2.65 -0.35 5.84
CA VAL A 180 3.56 0.51 6.65
C VAL A 180 3.16 1.99 6.58
N CYS A 181 2.70 2.48 5.43
CA CYS A 181 2.16 3.84 5.35
C CYS A 181 0.86 4.01 6.14
N SER A 182 0.06 2.95 6.23
CA SER A 182 -1.25 2.98 6.88
C SER A 182 -1.14 2.98 8.40
N TYR A 183 -0.30 2.12 8.96
CA TYR A 183 -0.18 1.97 10.41
C TYR A 183 1.19 2.46 10.86
N SER A 184 1.21 3.59 11.59
CA SER A 184 2.42 4.26 12.09
C SER A 184 3.12 3.50 13.22
N ASP A 185 2.37 2.67 13.94
CA ASP A 185 2.90 1.88 15.02
C ASP A 185 3.44 0.56 14.46
N HIS A 186 4.76 0.51 14.27
CA HIS A 186 5.50 -0.75 14.19
C HIS A 186 5.14 -1.68 15.38
N GLU A 187 4.76 -1.10 16.54
CA GLU A 187 4.24 -1.83 17.71
C GLU A 187 2.84 -2.42 17.54
N PHE A 188 1.96 -1.90 16.68
CA PHE A 188 0.61 -2.43 16.52
C PHE A 188 0.61 -3.85 15.92
N PHE A 189 1.66 -4.16 15.14
CA PHE A 189 1.93 -5.49 14.59
C PHE A 189 2.84 -6.33 15.50
N TYR A 190 3.84 -5.72 16.16
CA TYR A 190 4.71 -6.40 17.13
C TYR A 190 4.01 -6.81 18.43
N ARG A 191 2.93 -6.12 18.82
CA ARG A 191 2.21 -6.30 20.11
C ARG A 191 0.79 -6.88 19.95
N ARG A 192 0.47 -7.49 18.81
CA ARG A 192 -0.56 -8.55 18.73
C ARG A 192 0.02 -9.96 18.43
N PRO A 193 1.03 -10.44 19.16
CA PRO A 193 1.31 -11.86 19.28
C PRO A 193 0.59 -12.40 20.54
N ASP A 194 -0.70 -12.13 20.72
CA ASP A 194 -1.53 -13.01 21.56
C ASP A 194 -1.99 -14.25 20.76
N TYR A 195 -1.11 -14.72 19.85
CA TYR A 195 -0.87 -16.15 19.70
C TYR A 195 0.14 -16.56 20.76
N SER A 196 -0.22 -16.43 22.04
CA SER A 196 0.52 -17.14 23.08
C SER A 196 0.33 -18.62 22.79
N PHE A 197 1.39 -19.24 22.25
CA PHE A 197 1.57 -20.67 22.07
C PHE A 197 1.62 -21.42 23.43
N LYS A 198 0.79 -21.02 24.39
CA LYS A 198 0.53 -21.75 25.63
C LYS A 198 -0.76 -22.54 25.48
N LYS A 199 -0.60 -23.82 25.12
CA LYS A 199 -1.65 -24.86 25.06
C LYS A 199 -2.79 -24.58 24.07
N GLY A 200 -2.54 -24.84 22.79
CA GLY A 200 -3.51 -25.47 21.89
C GLY A 200 -4.87 -24.80 21.69
N ARG A 201 -4.96 -23.46 21.71
CA ARG A 201 -6.19 -22.74 21.33
C ARG A 201 -5.84 -21.51 20.48
N PHE A 202 -6.22 -21.53 19.22
CA PHE A 202 -6.19 -20.35 18.35
C PHE A 202 -7.43 -19.50 18.64
N MET A 203 -7.22 -18.32 19.24
CA MET A 203 -8.29 -17.36 19.52
C MET A 203 -8.07 -16.13 18.63
N VAL A 204 -8.86 -16.01 17.56
CA VAL A 204 -8.88 -14.81 16.71
C VAL A 204 -9.83 -13.81 17.37
N TYR A 205 -9.30 -12.72 17.95
CA TYR A 205 -10.16 -11.68 18.51
C TYR A 205 -10.68 -10.74 17.40
N CYS A 206 -12.00 -10.78 17.24
CA CYS A 206 -12.82 -9.95 16.36
C CYS A 206 -13.33 -8.75 17.14
N HIS A 207 -13.20 -7.53 16.60
CA HIS A 207 -13.67 -6.30 17.24
C HIS A 207 -15.17 -6.08 16.97
N SER A 208 -16.02 -7.05 17.34
CA SER A 208 -17.47 -6.85 17.48
C SER A 208 -18.06 -8.08 18.17
N LYS A 209 -18.82 -7.85 19.23
CA LYS A 209 -19.43 -8.88 20.08
C LYS A 209 -20.53 -9.63 19.31
N ARG A 210 -20.20 -10.70 18.58
CA ARG A 210 -21.00 -11.94 18.35
C ARG A 210 -20.38 -12.78 17.23
N CYS A 211 -20.46 -14.10 17.41
CA CYS A 211 -20.02 -15.20 16.52
C CYS A 211 -18.56 -15.68 16.72
N ALA A 212 -18.41 -16.64 17.63
CA ALA A 212 -17.23 -17.51 17.72
C ALA A 212 -17.47 -18.77 16.87
N TYR A 213 -16.58 -19.05 15.91
CA TYR A 213 -16.46 -20.38 15.32
C TYR A 213 -15.19 -21.03 15.86
N VAL A 214 -15.37 -22.00 16.75
CA VAL A 214 -14.31 -22.88 17.25
C VAL A 214 -14.03 -23.92 16.17
N ILE A 215 -12.87 -23.85 15.51
CA ILE A 215 -12.35 -25.01 14.78
C ILE A 215 -11.45 -25.77 15.75
N SER A 216 -12.01 -26.83 16.32
CA SER A 216 -11.25 -27.84 17.04
C SER A 216 -10.67 -28.80 16.01
N CYS A 217 -9.38 -28.68 15.69
CA CYS A 217 -8.67 -29.70 14.94
C CYS A 217 -8.26 -30.79 15.94
N HIS A 218 -9.17 -31.74 16.19
CA HIS A 218 -8.80 -33.02 16.78
C HIS A 218 -8.12 -33.85 15.69
N SER A 219 -6.84 -34.16 15.88
CA SER A 219 -5.96 -35.05 15.08
C SER A 219 -4.97 -34.31 14.18
N CYS A 220 -3.83 -33.91 14.76
CA CYS A 220 -2.57 -33.76 14.03
C CYS A 220 -1.91 -35.14 13.89
N TRP A 221 -1.65 -35.53 12.65
CA TRP A 221 -0.43 -36.20 12.20
C TRP A 221 -0.01 -35.54 10.90
#